data_AF-A0A6G3UW88-F1
#
_entry.id   AF-A0A6G3UW88-F1
#
_cell.length_a   1.000
_cell.length_b   1.000
_cell.length_c   1.000
_cell.angle_alpha   90.00
_cell.angle_beta   90.00
_cell.angle_gamma   90.00
#
_symmetry.space_group_name_H-M   'P 1'
#
loop_
_entity.id
_entity.type
_entity.pdbx_description
1 polymer ?
#
loop_
_entity_poly.entity_id
_entity_poly.type
_entity_poly.pdbx_seq_one_letter_code
_entity_poly.pdbx_strand_id
1 'polypeptide(L)'
;QQPAAQEPPQAPVVQQQRRRGGGRGANRRPSGRERHDEKITVYVSAEELMDLEHARLVLRGEHGLAVDRGRIVREAVAVVL
;
A
#
# COMPACT_ATOMS: atom_id res chain seq x y z
N GLN A 1 -37.83 -27.32 24.91
CA GLN A 1 -37.14 -27.05 23.63
C GLN A 1 -36.41 -25.72 23.80
N GLN A 2 -35.07 -25.77 23.91
CA GLN A 2 -34.22 -24.59 24.09
C GLN A 2 -33.62 -24.21 22.71
N PRO A 3 -33.64 -22.94 22.28
CA PRO A 3 -32.84 -22.53 21.13
C PRO A 3 -31.43 -22.10 21.56
N ALA A 4 -30.44 -22.63 20.85
CA ALA A 4 -29.02 -22.41 21.05
C ALA A 4 -28.60 -20.96 20.72
N ALA A 5 -27.78 -20.38 21.59
CA ALA A 5 -27.09 -19.12 21.36
C ALA A 5 -26.07 -19.27 20.21
N GLN A 6 -26.09 -18.34 19.26
CA GLN A 6 -25.10 -18.23 18.19
C GLN A 6 -24.00 -17.26 18.63
N GLU A 7 -22.78 -17.78 18.83
CA GLU A 7 -21.57 -16.98 19.00
C GLU A 7 -21.12 -16.35 17.66
N PRO A 8 -20.64 -15.10 17.65
CA PRO A 8 -20.13 -14.47 16.44
C PRO A 8 -18.75 -15.02 16.05
N PRO A 9 -18.41 -15.09 14.75
CA PRO A 9 -17.11 -15.61 14.30
C PRO A 9 -15.98 -14.63 14.62
N GLN A 10 -14.91 -15.17 15.21
CA GLN A 10 -13.70 -14.46 15.61
C GLN A 10 -12.91 -13.97 14.38
N ALA A 11 -12.51 -12.70 14.39
CA ALA A 11 -11.66 -12.09 13.37
C ALA A 11 -10.24 -12.70 13.38
N PRO A 12 -9.56 -12.82 12.23
CA PRO A 12 -8.23 -13.44 12.18
C PRO A 12 -7.18 -12.55 12.84
N VAL A 13 -6.43 -13.15 13.76
CA VAL A 13 -5.25 -12.57 14.41
C VAL A 13 -4.14 -12.34 13.39
N VAL A 14 -3.76 -11.08 13.17
CA VAL A 14 -2.59 -10.73 12.34
C VAL A 14 -1.31 -11.09 13.10
N GLN A 15 -0.72 -12.25 12.76
CA GLN A 15 0.59 -12.65 13.25
C GLN A 15 1.65 -11.68 12.74
N GLN A 16 2.18 -10.85 13.65
CA GLN A 16 3.31 -9.98 13.41
C GLN A 16 4.59 -10.82 13.29
N GLN A 17 4.92 -11.24 12.06
CA GLN A 17 6.15 -11.99 11.79
C GLN A 17 7.37 -11.05 11.89
N ARG A 18 8.04 -11.11 13.05
CA ARG A 18 9.32 -10.44 13.27
C ARG A 18 10.47 -11.19 12.57
N ARG A 19 11.03 -10.50 11.57
CA ARG A 19 12.45 -10.41 11.13
C ARG A 19 13.31 -11.68 11.04
N ARG A 20 13.84 -11.95 9.83
CA ARG A 20 15.24 -12.38 9.63
C ARG A 20 15.67 -12.21 8.17
N GLY A 21 16.81 -11.56 7.93
CA GLY A 21 17.42 -11.44 6.61
C GLY A 21 18.38 -10.26 6.48
N GLY A 22 19.51 -10.32 7.19
CA GLY A 22 20.65 -9.43 6.93
C GLY A 22 21.34 -9.82 5.62
N GLY A 23 21.39 -8.89 4.66
CA GLY A 23 22.07 -9.06 3.38
C GLY A 23 22.47 -7.69 2.84
N ARG A 24 23.78 -7.49 2.70
CA ARG A 24 24.46 -6.29 2.23
C ARG A 24 23.84 -5.74 0.93
N GLY A 25 23.58 -4.44 0.90
CA GLY A 25 23.08 -3.72 -0.27
C GLY A 25 23.06 -2.22 -0.01
N ALA A 26 24.21 -1.60 -0.28
CA ALA A 26 24.49 -0.19 -0.55
C ALA A 26 23.33 0.80 -0.43
N ASN A 27 23.54 1.87 0.36
CA ASN A 27 23.05 3.22 0.07
C ASN A 27 21.59 3.32 -0.41
N ARG A 28 20.67 2.56 0.21
CA ARG A 28 19.24 2.70 -0.08
C ARG A 28 18.83 4.07 0.45
N ARG A 29 18.78 5.04 -0.46
CA ARG A 29 18.11 6.31 -0.25
C ARG A 29 16.79 6.02 0.47
N PRO A 30 16.50 6.66 1.61
CA PRO A 30 15.29 6.39 2.36
C PRO A 30 14.11 6.51 1.39
N SER A 31 13.27 5.47 1.37
CA SER A 31 12.23 5.22 0.37
C SER A 31 11.13 6.31 0.30
N GLY A 32 11.30 7.47 0.93
CA GLY A 32 10.27 8.50 1.05
C GLY A 32 8.97 7.97 1.66
N ARG A 33 9.07 6.95 2.54
CA ARG A 33 7.90 6.33 3.17
C ARG A 33 7.49 7.17 4.37
N GLU A 34 6.64 8.15 4.10
CA GLU A 34 5.89 8.87 5.12
C GLU A 34 4.84 7.94 5.73
N ARG A 35 4.62 8.11 7.04
CA ARG A 35 3.54 7.42 7.75
C ARG A 35 2.27 8.27 7.58
N HIS A 36 1.19 7.62 7.16
CA HIS A 36 -0.14 8.21 7.12
C HIS A 36 -1.00 7.47 8.13
N ASP A 37 -1.67 8.21 9.01
CA ASP A 37 -2.47 7.65 10.10
C ASP A 37 -3.91 7.38 9.64
N GLU A 38 -4.39 8.18 8.69
CA GLU A 38 -5.70 8.04 8.07
C GLU A 38 -5.64 7.23 6.76
N LYS A 39 -6.75 6.52 6.46
CA LYS A 39 -6.91 5.75 5.23
C LYS A 39 -8.20 6.13 4.52
N ILE A 40 -8.11 6.26 3.20
CA ILE A 40 -9.25 6.36 2.28
C ILE A 40 -9.29 5.10 1.38
N THR A 41 -10.47 4.80 0.84
CA THR A 41 -10.66 3.78 -0.20
C THR A 41 -11.15 4.49 -1.45
N VAL A 42 -10.49 4.24 -2.58
CA VAL A 42 -10.85 4.85 -3.87
C VAL A 42 -11.28 3.75 -4.82
N TYR A 43 -12.44 3.93 -5.45
CA TYR A 43 -12.88 3.12 -6.58
C TYR A 43 -12.47 3.82 -7.86
N VAL A 44 -11.85 3.07 -8.77
CA VAL A 44 -11.37 3.55 -10.07
C VAL A 44 -11.86 2.59 -11.15
N SER A 45 -11.96 3.09 -12.37
CA SER A 45 -12.18 2.26 -13.54
C SER A 45 -10.97 1.37 -13.83
N ALA A 46 -11.15 0.38 -14.71
CA ALA A 46 -10.06 -0.49 -15.14
C ALA A 46 -8.96 0.28 -15.90
N GLU A 47 -9.35 1.28 -16.70
CA GLU A 47 -8.42 2.13 -17.46
C GLU A 47 -7.55 2.96 -16.54
N GLU A 48 -8.16 3.66 -15.57
CA GLU A 48 -7.43 4.47 -14.59
C GLU A 48 -6.47 3.63 -13.73
N LEU A 49 -6.85 2.39 -13.40
CA LEU A 49 -5.95 1.47 -12.69
C LEU A 49 -4.74 1.10 -13.56
N MET A 50 -4.93 0.87 -14.86
CA MET A 50 -3.85 0.56 -15.79
C MET A 50 -2.91 1.76 -15.96
N ASP A 51 -3.45 2.98 -16.04
CA ASP A 51 -2.65 4.20 -16.09
C ASP A 51 -1.79 4.39 -14.84
N LEU A 52 -2.34 4.11 -13.64
CA LEU A 52 -1.59 4.13 -12.39
C LEU A 52 -0.45 3.10 -12.36
N GLU A 53 -0.68 1.88 -12.86
CA GLU A 53 0.36 0.86 -12.94
C GLU A 53 1.41 1.19 -14.00
N HIS A 54 1.00 1.74 -15.13
CA HIS A 54 1.91 2.23 -16.15
C HIS A 54 2.82 3.34 -15.61
N ALA A 55 2.25 4.35 -14.96
CA ALA A 55 3.02 5.42 -14.31
C ALA A 55 4.01 4.87 -13.28
N ARG A 56 3.61 3.87 -12.48
CA ARG A 56 4.49 3.20 -11.51
C ARG A 56 5.68 2.51 -12.20
N LEU A 57 5.46 1.88 -13.35
CA LEU A 57 6.52 1.24 -14.12
C LEU A 57 7.46 2.26 -14.78
N VAL A 58 6.92 3.34 -15.36
CA VAL A 58 7.70 4.44 -15.94
C VAL A 58 8.62 5.07 -14.89
N LEU A 59 8.09 5.43 -13.71
CA LEU A 59 8.88 6.00 -12.62
C LEU A 59 10.01 5.08 -12.16
N ARG A 60 9.76 3.77 -12.16
CA ARG A 60 10.80 2.78 -11.82
C ARG A 60 11.82 2.61 -12.95
N GLY A 61 11.38 2.56 -14.20
CA GLY A 61 12.21 2.29 -15.37
C GLY A 61 13.10 3.46 -15.75
N GLU A 62 12.53 4.66 -15.78
CA GLU A 62 13.20 5.86 -16.28
C GLU A 62 13.91 6.64 -15.17
N HIS A 63 13.30 6.70 -13.98
CA HIS A 63 13.80 7.51 -12.88
C HIS A 63 14.40 6.70 -11.72
N GLY A 64 14.33 5.37 -11.77
CA GLY A 64 14.79 4.50 -10.69
C GLY A 64 13.98 4.65 -9.39
N LEU A 65 12.78 5.24 -9.46
CA LEU A 65 11.94 5.52 -8.31
C LEU A 65 10.97 4.36 -8.06
N ALA A 66 11.19 3.61 -6.98
CA ALA A 66 10.26 2.58 -6.54
C ALA A 66 9.13 3.21 -5.71
N VAL A 67 7.98 3.43 -6.34
CA VAL A 67 6.78 4.00 -5.71
C VAL A 67 5.61 3.01 -5.71
N ASP A 68 4.65 3.23 -4.83
CA ASP A 68 3.37 2.50 -4.78
C ASP A 68 2.21 3.41 -5.23
N ARG A 69 1.05 2.80 -5.50
CA ARG A 69 -0.17 3.51 -5.90
C ARG A 69 -0.58 4.59 -4.90
N GLY A 70 -0.45 4.33 -3.61
CA GLY A 70 -0.84 5.27 -2.56
C GLY A 70 0.02 6.53 -2.59
N ARG A 71 1.34 6.39 -2.82
CA ARG A 71 2.22 7.55 -3.01
C ARG A 71 1.82 8.36 -4.23
N ILE A 72 1.56 7.72 -5.38
CA ILE A 72 1.13 8.44 -6.61
C ILE A 72 -0.14 9.26 -6.34
N VAL A 73 -1.16 8.64 -5.74
CA VAL A 73 -2.42 9.32 -5.43
C VAL A 73 -2.21 10.49 -4.48
N ARG A 74 -1.37 10.36 -3.46
CA ARG A 74 -1.11 11.45 -2.51
C ARG A 74 -0.39 12.63 -3.15
N GLU A 75 0.61 12.39 -4.00
CA GLU A 75 1.28 13.48 -4.75
C GLU A 75 0.28 14.19 -5.67
N ALA A 76 -0.59 13.44 -6.36
CA ALA A 76 -1.61 14.03 -7.21
C ALA A 76 -2.59 14.91 -6.43
N VAL A 77 -3.04 14.47 -5.26
CA VAL A 77 -3.90 15.27 -4.38
C VAL A 77 -3.17 16.55 -3.91
N ALA A 78 -1.90 16.45 -3.52
CA ALA A 78 -1.10 17.60 -3.07
C ALA A 78 -0.83 18.64 -4.17
N VAL A 79 -0.85 18.24 -5.45
CA VAL A 79 -0.74 19.18 -6.58
C VAL A 79 -2.06 19.93 -6.82
N VAL A 80 -3.20 19.33 -6.46
CA VAL A 80 -4.53 19.89 -6.71
C VAL A 80 -5.02 20.82 -5.59
N LEU A 81 -4.61 20.57 -4.35
CA LEU A 81 -5.00 21.33 -3.15
C LEU A 81 -3.95 22.39 -2.78
#